data_AF-A0A919KE28-F1
#
_entry.id   AF-A0A919KE28-F1
#
_cell.length_a   1.000
_cell.length_b   1.000
_cell.length_c   1.000
_cell.angle_alpha   90.00
_cell.angle_beta   90.00
_cell.angle_gamma   90.00
#
_symmetry.space_group_name_H-M   'P 1'
#
loop_
_entity.id
_entity.type
_entity.pdbx_description
1 polymer ?
#
loop_
_entity_poly.entity_id
_entity_poly.type
_entity_poly.pdbx_seq_one_letter_code
_entity_poly.pdbx_strand_id
1 'polypeptide(L)'
;MGQSTNAMLVYGYHLGGGDSDWLVQDAGEFGELPALDWYNADDEDGDDFITAAEKRLLAQLADFTETDWQVDGYFERERAAKARLGVEFESHCSGDYPMYLLIAKGITAYRGGVKPIDFVALQAEVTQADADAKLRAALDALGLRPTQERAQWLLCSYWG
;
A
#
# COMPACT_ATOMS: atom_id res chain seq x y z
N MET A 1 -24.80 14.45 -3.60
CA MET A 1 -24.41 13.30 -4.45
C MET A 1 -24.13 12.13 -3.52
N GLY A 2 -24.61 10.92 -3.84
CA GLY A 2 -24.47 9.79 -2.91
C GLY A 2 -23.07 9.21 -2.97
N GLN A 3 -22.30 9.40 -1.90
CA GLN A 3 -21.00 8.73 -1.76
C GLN A 3 -21.19 7.23 -1.58
N SER A 4 -20.27 6.43 -2.12
CA SER A 4 -20.36 4.97 -2.07
C SER A 4 -19.44 4.42 -0.99
N THR A 5 -19.89 3.34 -0.35
CA THR A 5 -19.05 2.60 0.60
C THR A 5 -18.69 1.27 -0.02
N ASN A 6 -17.39 1.00 -0.10
CA ASN A 6 -16.83 -0.26 -0.55
C ASN A 6 -16.31 -1.05 0.66
N ALA A 7 -16.45 -2.37 0.62
CA ALA A 7 -15.79 -3.25 1.58
C ALA A 7 -14.55 -3.86 0.93
N MET A 8 -13.43 -3.83 1.63
CA MET A 8 -12.14 -4.32 1.16
C MET A 8 -11.65 -5.41 2.12
N LEU A 9 -11.35 -6.59 1.59
CA LEU A 9 -10.62 -7.63 2.30
C LEU A 9 -9.21 -7.68 1.73
N VAL A 10 -8.22 -7.32 2.53
CA VAL A 10 -6.82 -7.22 2.10
C VAL A 10 -5.91 -8.06 2.98
N TYR A 11 -4.77 -8.50 2.44
CA TYR A 11 -3.69 -9.12 3.21
C TYR A 11 -2.48 -8.19 3.22
N GLY A 12 -2.11 -7.71 4.41
CA GLY A 12 -1.06 -6.69 4.51
C GLY A 12 -0.92 -6.06 5.89
N TYR A 13 -0.43 -4.83 5.90
CA TYR A 13 -0.20 -4.00 7.07
C TYR A 13 -1.04 -2.72 7.01
N HIS A 14 -1.64 -2.36 8.14
CA HIS A 14 -2.23 -1.04 8.33
C HIS A 14 -1.17 -0.05 8.80
N LEU A 15 -0.90 0.97 7.99
CA LEU A 15 0.14 1.96 8.26
C LEU A 15 -0.42 3.24 8.88
N GLY A 16 -1.75 3.41 8.91
CA GLY A 16 -2.37 4.67 9.31
C GLY A 16 -2.07 5.77 8.29
N GLY A 17 -1.80 6.98 8.75
CA GLY A 17 -1.42 8.11 7.91
C GLY A 17 -2.60 8.92 7.37
N GLY A 18 -2.27 9.91 6.53
CA GLY A 18 -3.16 11.01 6.17
C GLY A 18 -3.26 12.01 7.31
N ASP A 19 -4.48 12.42 7.64
CA ASP A 19 -4.78 13.26 8.80
C ASP A 19 -4.94 12.45 10.11
N SER A 20 -4.61 11.15 10.07
CA SER A 20 -4.60 10.24 11.22
C SER A 20 -3.18 9.79 11.55
N ASP A 21 -2.98 9.33 12.79
CA ASP A 21 -1.68 8.87 13.28
C ASP A 21 -1.09 7.76 12.40
N TRP A 22 0.23 7.84 12.16
CA TRP A 22 1.00 6.77 11.56
C TRP A 22 1.15 5.61 12.54
N LEU A 23 0.79 4.41 12.10
CA LEU A 23 0.83 3.18 12.89
C LEU A 23 2.14 2.42 12.68
N VAL A 24 3.25 3.14 12.71
CA VAL A 24 4.61 2.60 12.64
C VAL A 24 5.35 2.88 13.94
N GLN A 25 6.35 2.06 14.24
CA GLN A 25 7.32 2.31 15.30
C GLN A 25 8.09 3.58 14.97
N ASP A 26 8.54 4.26 16.02
CA ASP A 26 9.29 5.51 15.94
C ASP A 26 8.53 6.67 15.26
N ALA A 27 7.20 6.58 15.17
CA ALA A 27 6.34 7.72 14.85
C ALA A 27 6.58 8.87 15.85
N GLY A 28 6.40 10.10 15.39
CA GLY A 28 6.58 11.30 16.20
C GLY A 28 5.61 11.39 17.38
N GLU A 29 5.83 12.36 18.28
CA GLU A 29 5.02 12.53 19.50
C GLU A 29 3.52 12.72 19.18
N PHE A 30 3.21 13.28 18.01
CA PHE A 30 1.84 13.52 17.54
C PHE A 30 1.43 12.54 16.43
N GLY A 31 2.09 11.38 16.36
CA GLY A 31 1.77 10.35 15.37
C GLY A 31 2.30 10.66 13.98
N GLU A 32 3.29 11.55 13.84
CA GLU A 32 3.88 11.87 12.55
C GLU A 32 4.71 10.71 11.98
N LEU A 33 4.84 10.68 10.64
CA LEU A 33 5.73 9.75 9.97
C LEU A 33 7.17 9.95 10.49
N PRO A 34 7.93 8.88 10.80
CA PRO A 34 9.34 9.02 11.13
C PRO A 34 10.11 9.71 10.00
N ALA A 35 11.25 10.31 10.31
CA ALA A 35 12.12 10.90 9.29
C ALA A 35 12.66 9.82 8.34
N LEU A 36 12.48 10.02 7.04
CA LEU A 36 12.90 9.08 5.98
C LEU A 36 13.88 9.78 5.05
N ASP A 37 14.95 9.08 4.64
CA ASP A 37 15.99 9.66 3.76
C ASP A 37 15.51 9.93 2.33
N TRP A 38 14.32 9.44 1.98
CA TRP A 38 13.75 9.43 0.64
C TRP A 38 12.44 10.20 0.52
N TYR A 39 11.89 10.67 1.64
CA TYR A 39 10.63 11.38 1.66
C TYR A 39 10.68 12.53 2.65
N ASN A 40 10.27 13.69 2.18
CA ASN A 40 10.15 14.90 2.98
C ASN A 40 8.71 15.41 2.89
N ALA A 41 7.97 15.34 4.00
CA ALA A 41 6.58 15.79 4.04
C ALA A 41 6.43 17.32 3.87
N ASP A 42 7.49 18.09 4.13
CA ASP A 42 7.50 19.55 4.01
C ASP A 42 7.87 20.04 2.59
N ASP A 43 8.13 19.12 1.65
CA ASP A 43 8.44 19.46 0.26
C ASP A 43 7.14 19.66 -0.54
N GLU A 44 6.67 20.91 -0.62
CA GLU A 44 5.43 21.27 -1.32
C GLU A 44 5.47 20.98 -2.84
N ASP A 45 6.67 20.92 -3.44
CA ASP A 45 6.87 20.59 -4.85
C ASP A 45 7.15 19.08 -5.07
N GLY A 46 7.24 18.32 -3.98
CA GLY A 46 7.54 16.89 -3.96
C GLY A 46 6.35 15.99 -4.30
N ASP A 47 6.64 14.70 -4.50
CA ASP A 47 5.60 13.67 -4.61
C ASP A 47 4.91 13.46 -3.25
N ASP A 48 3.61 13.14 -3.27
CA ASP A 48 2.95 12.62 -2.06
C ASP A 48 3.62 11.32 -1.56
N PHE A 49 3.38 10.98 -0.29
CA PHE A 49 3.99 9.80 0.33
C PHE A 49 3.79 8.51 -0.48
N ILE A 50 2.60 8.27 -1.02
CA ILE A 50 2.30 7.03 -1.77
C ILE A 50 3.12 6.99 -3.06
N THR A 51 3.14 8.09 -3.80
CA THR A 51 3.88 8.20 -5.05
C THR A 51 5.39 8.07 -4.82
N ALA A 52 5.92 8.73 -3.78
CA ALA A 52 7.33 8.61 -3.39
C ALA A 52 7.68 7.17 -2.95
N ALA A 53 6.81 6.54 -2.16
CA ALA A 53 6.99 5.17 -1.67
C ALA A 53 6.96 4.16 -2.82
N GLU A 54 6.01 4.27 -3.74
CA GLU A 54 5.93 3.41 -4.93
C GLU A 54 7.19 3.53 -5.79
N LYS A 55 7.66 4.76 -6.06
CA LYS A 55 8.91 5.00 -6.81
C LYS A 55 10.09 4.35 -6.12
N ARG A 56 10.21 4.47 -4.80
CA ARG A 56 11.28 3.83 -4.03
C ARG A 56 11.22 2.30 -4.10
N LEU A 57 10.04 1.71 -3.93
CA LEU A 57 9.87 0.26 -4.01
C LEU A 57 10.20 -0.28 -5.41
N LEU A 58 9.73 0.39 -6.46
CA LEU A 58 10.04 0.02 -7.84
C LEU A 58 11.54 0.09 -8.14
N ALA A 59 12.20 1.15 -7.67
CA ALA A 59 13.63 1.32 -7.86
C ALA A 59 14.45 0.27 -7.10
N GLN A 60 14.12 0.01 -5.82
CA GLN A 60 14.93 -0.88 -4.98
C GLN A 60 14.64 -2.37 -5.16
N LEU A 61 13.40 -2.75 -5.48
CA LEU A 61 12.98 -4.16 -5.48
C LEU A 61 12.60 -4.68 -6.86
N ALA A 62 12.36 -3.80 -7.86
CA ALA A 62 11.94 -4.20 -9.20
C ALA A 62 12.85 -3.69 -10.33
N ASP A 63 13.97 -3.04 -9.98
CA ASP A 63 14.95 -2.43 -10.88
C ASP A 63 14.31 -1.47 -11.92
N PHE A 64 13.23 -0.80 -11.52
CA PHE A 64 12.48 0.10 -12.41
C PHE A 64 12.67 1.55 -11.97
N THR A 65 13.39 2.31 -12.80
CA THR A 65 13.77 3.71 -12.55
C THR A 65 13.37 4.66 -13.69
N GLU A 66 12.63 4.14 -14.68
CA GLU A 66 12.15 4.96 -15.80
C GLU A 66 11.18 6.04 -15.29
N THR A 67 11.31 7.25 -15.82
CA THR A 67 10.45 8.41 -15.46
C THR A 67 9.73 9.03 -16.65
N ASP A 68 10.20 8.75 -17.87
CA ASP A 68 9.59 9.28 -19.10
C ASP A 68 8.46 8.35 -19.58
N TRP A 69 7.23 8.67 -19.16
CA TRP A 69 6.03 7.94 -19.52
C TRP A 69 5.65 8.05 -21.00
N GLN A 70 6.26 8.97 -21.76
CA GLN A 70 5.99 9.14 -23.19
C GLN A 70 6.73 8.12 -24.05
N VAL A 71 7.70 7.39 -23.48
CA VAL A 71 8.44 6.34 -24.19
C VAL A 71 7.53 5.15 -24.48
N ASP A 72 7.57 4.68 -25.72
CA ASP A 72 6.80 3.51 -26.15
C ASP A 72 7.04 2.29 -25.22
N GLY A 73 5.92 1.67 -24.80
CA GLY A 73 5.93 0.49 -23.92
C GLY A 73 6.25 0.77 -22.46
N TYR A 74 6.38 2.04 -22.03
CA TYR A 74 6.62 2.41 -20.62
C TYR A 74 5.64 1.70 -19.66
N PHE A 75 4.34 1.84 -19.91
CA PHE A 75 3.30 1.28 -19.02
C PHE A 75 3.30 -0.25 -18.96
N GLU A 76 3.77 -0.93 -20.01
CA GLU A 76 3.90 -2.39 -19.99
C GLU A 76 5.07 -2.82 -19.10
N ARG A 77 6.20 -2.10 -19.18
CA ARG A 77 7.37 -2.33 -18.32
C ARG A 77 7.09 -1.98 -16.87
N GLU A 78 6.39 -0.87 -16.62
CA GLU A 78 5.94 -0.47 -15.29
C GLU A 78 5.00 -1.53 -14.69
N ARG A 79 4.00 -1.99 -15.45
CA ARG A 79 3.09 -3.04 -15.00
C ARG A 79 3.83 -4.34 -14.70
N ALA A 80 4.80 -4.71 -15.53
CA ALA A 80 5.63 -5.88 -15.29
C ALA A 80 6.49 -5.72 -14.02
N ALA A 81 7.00 -4.52 -13.74
CA ALA A 81 7.72 -4.21 -12.51
C ALA A 81 6.82 -4.28 -11.27
N LYS A 82 5.63 -3.67 -11.31
CA LYS A 82 4.61 -3.75 -10.25
C LYS A 82 4.19 -5.20 -9.99
N ALA A 83 4.02 -6.01 -11.03
CA ALA A 83 3.71 -7.43 -10.88
C ALA A 83 4.85 -8.24 -10.23
N ARG A 84 6.12 -7.91 -10.49
CA ARG A 84 7.28 -8.52 -9.82
C ARG A 84 7.38 -8.10 -8.36
N LEU A 85 7.15 -6.82 -8.07
CA LEU A 85 7.13 -6.26 -6.72
C LEU A 85 6.11 -7.01 -5.85
N GLY A 86 4.90 -7.23 -6.39
CA GLY A 86 3.88 -8.07 -5.76
C GLY A 86 3.32 -7.50 -4.46
N VAL A 87 3.53 -6.21 -4.21
CA VAL A 87 2.88 -5.41 -3.18
C VAL A 87 2.46 -4.08 -3.78
N GLU A 88 1.43 -3.47 -3.22
CA GLU A 88 0.90 -2.18 -3.62
C GLU A 88 0.33 -1.44 -2.40
N PHE A 89 0.15 -0.13 -2.54
CA PHE A 89 -0.55 0.66 -1.55
C PHE A 89 -2.04 0.72 -1.87
N GLU A 90 -2.86 0.68 -0.83
CA GLU A 90 -4.29 0.92 -0.91
C GLU A 90 -4.71 1.95 0.12
N SER A 91 -5.71 2.76 -0.20
CA SER A 91 -6.32 3.68 0.75
C SER A 91 -7.63 3.13 1.30
N HIS A 92 -7.91 3.40 2.57
CA HIS A 92 -9.18 3.08 3.22
C HIS A 92 -9.65 4.23 4.10
N CYS A 93 -10.80 4.05 4.76
CA CYS A 93 -11.56 5.07 5.49
C CYS A 93 -12.30 6.04 4.58
N SER A 94 -11.64 7.05 4.03
CA SER A 94 -12.28 8.02 3.16
C SER A 94 -11.35 8.61 2.11
N GLY A 95 -11.91 9.14 1.02
CA GLY A 95 -11.13 9.90 0.04
C GLY A 95 -10.56 11.20 0.60
N ASP A 96 -11.27 11.85 1.53
CA ASP A 96 -10.86 13.13 2.12
C ASP A 96 -9.82 12.95 3.25
N TYR A 97 -9.86 11.80 3.94
CA TYR A 97 -8.96 11.43 5.03
C TYR A 97 -8.50 9.97 4.83
N PRO A 98 -7.60 9.72 3.86
CA PRO A 98 -7.16 8.38 3.54
C PRO A 98 -6.22 7.86 4.62
N MET A 99 -6.46 6.64 5.07
CA MET A 99 -5.46 5.84 5.76
C MET A 99 -4.84 4.85 4.78
N TYR A 100 -3.57 4.52 4.97
CA TYR A 100 -2.80 3.72 4.03
C TYR A 100 -2.62 2.28 4.51
N LEU A 101 -2.71 1.37 3.55
CA LEU A 101 -2.45 -0.05 3.67
C LEU A 101 -1.28 -0.39 2.74
N LEU A 102 -0.33 -1.19 3.19
CA LEU A 102 0.62 -1.87 2.31
C LEU A 102 0.16 -3.32 2.17
N ILE A 103 -0.26 -3.71 0.96
CA ILE A 103 -0.94 -4.98 0.72
C ILE A 103 -0.22 -5.84 -0.32
N ALA A 104 -0.35 -7.16 -0.19
CA ALA A 104 0.07 -8.13 -1.21
C ALA A 104 -1.12 -8.74 -1.94
N LYS A 105 -2.33 -8.58 -1.40
CA LYS A 105 -3.58 -9.09 -1.97
C LYS A 105 -4.75 -8.23 -1.51
N GLY A 106 -5.67 -7.94 -2.42
CA GLY A 106 -6.92 -7.22 -2.12
C GLY A 106 -8.12 -7.81 -2.85
N ILE A 107 -9.29 -7.72 -2.21
CA ILE A 107 -10.60 -8.02 -2.80
C ILE A 107 -11.55 -6.90 -2.40
N THR A 108 -12.16 -6.26 -3.39
CA THR A 108 -13.14 -5.19 -3.17
C THR A 108 -14.54 -5.66 -3.55
N ALA A 109 -15.48 -5.52 -2.62
CA ALA A 109 -16.91 -5.59 -2.86
C ALA A 109 -17.45 -4.16 -2.95
N TYR A 110 -17.77 -3.74 -4.18
CA TYR A 110 -18.38 -2.43 -4.43
C TYR A 110 -19.80 -2.36 -3.86
N ARG A 111 -20.27 -1.14 -3.61
CA ARG A 111 -21.62 -0.88 -3.08
C ARG A 111 -22.71 -1.73 -3.75
N GLY A 112 -23.45 -2.47 -2.92
CA GLY A 112 -24.54 -3.35 -3.36
C GLY A 112 -24.08 -4.69 -3.95
N GLY A 113 -22.77 -4.87 -4.14
CA GLY A 113 -22.16 -6.13 -4.54
C GLY A 113 -21.87 -7.04 -3.36
N VAL A 114 -21.86 -8.34 -3.63
CA VAL A 114 -21.42 -9.38 -2.69
C VAL A 114 -20.30 -10.17 -3.34
N LYS A 115 -19.25 -10.48 -2.56
CA LYS A 115 -18.15 -11.34 -2.98
C LYS A 115 -18.10 -12.56 -2.05
N PRO A 116 -18.29 -13.79 -2.54
CA PRO A 116 -18.05 -14.97 -1.73
C PRO A 116 -16.54 -15.09 -1.46
N ILE A 117 -16.19 -15.43 -0.22
CA ILE A 117 -14.80 -15.55 0.22
C ILE A 117 -14.53 -17.00 0.61
N ASP A 118 -13.55 -17.61 -0.07
CA ASP A 118 -12.93 -18.87 0.36
C ASP A 118 -11.59 -18.55 1.02
N PHE A 119 -11.59 -18.48 2.35
CA PHE A 119 -10.39 -18.14 3.12
C PHE A 119 -9.28 -19.19 2.99
N VAL A 120 -9.62 -20.46 2.73
CA VAL A 120 -8.61 -21.51 2.58
C VAL A 120 -7.86 -21.30 1.26
N ALA A 121 -8.60 -21.07 0.17
CA ALA A 121 -8.00 -20.76 -1.12
C ALA A 121 -7.16 -19.47 -1.06
N LEU A 122 -7.69 -18.41 -0.45
CA LEU A 122 -6.98 -17.14 -0.32
C LEU A 122 -5.71 -17.26 0.53
N GLN A 123 -5.76 -18.01 1.63
CA GLN A 123 -4.58 -18.24 2.46
C GLN A 123 -3.52 -19.03 1.67
N ALA A 124 -3.91 -20.01 0.86
CA ALA A 124 -3.00 -20.74 -0.01
C ALA A 124 -2.36 -19.83 -1.07
N GLU A 125 -3.13 -18.93 -1.69
CA GLU A 125 -2.61 -17.96 -2.66
C GLU A 125 -1.54 -17.04 -2.07
N VAL A 126 -1.78 -16.45 -0.90
CA VAL A 126 -0.79 -15.54 -0.26
C VAL A 126 0.47 -16.29 0.16
N THR A 127 0.35 -17.54 0.61
CA THR A 127 1.49 -18.40 0.93
C THR A 127 2.27 -18.78 -0.33
N GLN A 128 1.60 -19.16 -1.42
CA GLN A 128 2.24 -19.52 -2.69
C GLN A 128 2.97 -18.32 -3.33
N ALA A 129 2.43 -17.12 -3.15
CA ALA A 129 3.01 -15.87 -3.66
C ALA A 129 4.16 -15.32 -2.81
N ASP A 130 4.49 -15.96 -1.68
CA ASP A 130 5.46 -15.51 -0.67
C ASP A 130 5.18 -14.07 -0.20
N ALA A 131 3.90 -13.78 0.05
CA ALA A 131 3.41 -12.44 0.39
C ALA A 131 4.11 -11.85 1.62
N ASP A 132 4.33 -12.66 2.66
CA ASP A 132 5.00 -12.24 3.89
C ASP A 132 6.43 -11.77 3.64
N ALA A 133 7.18 -12.43 2.75
CA ALA A 133 8.55 -12.02 2.43
C ALA A 133 8.57 -10.73 1.62
N LYS A 134 7.65 -10.58 0.66
CA LYS A 134 7.53 -9.37 -0.16
C LYS A 134 7.13 -8.15 0.66
N LEU A 135 6.16 -8.29 1.55
CA LEU A 135 5.75 -7.22 2.46
C LEU A 135 6.90 -6.81 3.39
N ARG A 136 7.64 -7.76 3.96
CA ARG A 136 8.83 -7.45 4.77
C ARG A 136 9.90 -6.74 3.97
N ALA A 137 10.23 -7.22 2.77
CA ALA A 137 11.21 -6.57 1.90
C ALA A 137 10.79 -5.13 1.54
N ALA A 138 9.50 -4.90 1.31
CA ALA A 138 8.97 -3.57 1.05
C ALA A 138 9.08 -2.65 2.27
N LEU A 139 8.72 -3.13 3.46
CA LEU A 139 8.87 -2.37 4.71
C LEU A 139 10.34 -2.03 5.00
N ASP A 140 11.24 -3.01 4.82
CA ASP A 140 12.69 -2.81 4.97
C ASP A 140 13.23 -1.77 3.97
N ALA A 141 12.81 -1.86 2.70
CA ALA A 141 13.18 -0.90 1.68
C ALA A 141 12.69 0.52 2.02
N LEU A 142 11.47 0.64 2.54
CA LEU A 142 10.89 1.92 2.97
C LEU A 142 11.46 2.42 4.31
N GLY A 143 12.15 1.58 5.08
CA GLY A 143 12.60 1.92 6.43
C GLY A 143 11.46 2.02 7.44
N LEU A 144 10.34 1.35 7.19
CA LEU A 144 9.13 1.40 8.03
C LEU A 144 8.99 0.14 8.86
N ARG A 145 8.48 0.29 10.08
CA ARG A 145 8.20 -0.83 10.99
C ARG A 145 6.78 -0.71 11.53
N PRO A 146 5.79 -1.40 10.98
CA PRO A 146 4.42 -1.29 11.48
C PRO A 146 4.31 -1.73 12.95
N THR A 147 3.38 -1.12 13.69
CA THR A 147 3.04 -1.54 15.06
C THR A 147 2.37 -2.93 15.08
N GLN A 148 1.73 -3.30 13.99
CA GLN A 148 1.21 -4.65 13.75
C GLN A 148 2.36 -5.67 13.65
N GLU A 149 2.33 -6.71 14.49
CA GLU A 149 3.43 -7.70 14.61
C GLU A 149 3.75 -8.46 13.31
N ARG A 150 2.74 -8.75 12.50
CA ARG A 150 2.86 -9.53 11.25
C ARG A 150 1.76 -9.18 10.26
N ALA A 151 1.97 -9.45 8.97
CA ALA A 151 0.91 -9.31 7.97
C ALA A 151 -0.30 -10.21 8.31
N GLN A 152 -1.50 -9.70 8.07
CA GLN A 152 -2.73 -10.42 8.34
C GLN A 152 -3.84 -9.98 7.39
N TRP A 153 -4.93 -10.76 7.38
CA TRP A 153 -6.16 -10.36 6.69
C TRP A 153 -6.84 -9.23 7.47
N LEU A 154 -7.12 -8.13 6.77
CA LEU A 154 -7.78 -6.94 7.28
C LEU A 154 -9.07 -6.72 6.51
N LEU A 155 -10.15 -6.45 7.24
CA LEU A 155 -11.42 -6.01 6.67
C LEU A 155 -11.54 -4.50 6.87
N CYS A 156 -11.54 -3.76 5.78
CA CYS A 156 -11.56 -2.30 5.75
C CYS A 156 -12.80 -1.81 4.99
N SER A 157 -13.23 -0.60 5.29
CA SER A 157 -14.22 0.13 4.50
C SER A 157 -13.58 1.34 3.87
N TYR A 158 -13.99 1.67 2.65
CA TYR A 158 -13.65 2.92 1.98
C TYR A 158 -14.93 3.69 1.65
N TRP A 159 -14.98 4.96 2.06
CA TRP A 159 -16.07 5.90 1.76
C TRP A 159 -15.59 6.98 0.78
N GLY A 160 -16.19 7.02 -0.41
CA GLY A 160 -15.83 7.95 -1.48
C GLY A 160 -16.74 7.81 -2.69
#